data_AF-A0A9Q8P3U3-F1
#
_entry.id   AF-A0A9Q8P3U3-F1
#
_cell.length_a   1.000
_cell.length_b   1.000
_cell.length_c   1.000
_cell.angle_alpha   90.00
_cell.angle_beta   90.00
_cell.angle_gamma   90.00
#
_symmetry.space_group_name_H-M   'P 1'
#
loop_
_entity.id
_entity.type
_entity.pdbx_description
1 polymer ?
#
loop_
_entity_poly.entity_id
_entity_poly.type
_entity_poly.pdbx_seq_one_letter_code
_entity_poly.pdbx_strand_id
1 'polypeptide(L)'
;MPPRAPVSSLSGWRCPQCTIRSFATTSRQQAVGPEHPRYIEVPEPPQQHVPYKPPVKGVLPVPRDVFAGTYKTKSDEEVIAASTKKSLKQKVYAKGSREEWKAKMSEVRKQNLREGVTSLRSRQLSESRRLREKSLANQAAREAALHRPEREDERLTAPSTNFDLEALFGKQVPDPTREQRIAMKRENVARHEEAKRAERLDAIHTLYMNARDFIVTPQQLDKAVDEAFGTEQEPVTFGVSQYYNNDAAARSIWAEGRPEKVQDMLNRANGLKPRTAMDSSSGLGDVNKDRIRRIAEMFTGGKMESAERRQ
;
A
#
# COMPACT_ATOMS: atom_id res chain seq x y z
N MET A 1 -71.15 -21.12 32.46
CA MET A 1 -72.48 -21.78 32.57
C MET A 1 -73.35 -21.30 31.41
N PRO A 2 -74.31 -22.05 30.87
CA PRO A 2 -74.48 -23.50 30.57
C PRO A 2 -74.78 -23.69 29.04
N PRO A 3 -75.21 -24.85 28.47
CA PRO A 3 -75.54 -26.15 29.07
C PRO A 3 -74.75 -27.37 28.54
N ARG A 4 -74.66 -28.38 29.42
CA ARG A 4 -74.37 -29.78 29.11
C ARG A 4 -75.67 -30.50 28.74
N ALA A 5 -75.63 -31.39 27.74
CA ALA A 5 -76.45 -32.60 27.61
C ALA A 5 -75.83 -33.52 26.53
N PRO A 6 -76.24 -34.79 26.35
CA PRO A 6 -75.70 -35.92 27.09
C PRO A 6 -75.13 -37.05 26.20
N VAL A 7 -74.52 -38.01 26.89
CA VAL A 7 -73.98 -39.32 26.51
C VAL A 7 -74.70 -40.04 25.36
N SER A 8 -73.93 -40.65 24.45
CA SER A 8 -74.37 -41.87 23.74
C SER A 8 -73.30 -42.95 23.86
N SER A 9 -73.46 -43.79 24.87
CA SER A 9 -72.83 -45.10 24.96
C SER A 9 -73.47 -46.03 23.92
N LEU A 10 -72.77 -46.29 22.83
CA LEU A 10 -73.05 -47.47 22.01
C LEU A 10 -72.06 -48.56 22.42
N SER A 11 -72.42 -49.27 23.50
CA SER A 11 -71.88 -50.59 23.78
C SER A 11 -72.40 -51.54 22.70
N GLY A 12 -71.66 -51.63 21.59
CA GLY A 12 -71.84 -52.71 20.62
C GLY A 12 -71.63 -54.04 21.31
N TRP A 13 -72.62 -54.92 21.20
CA TRP A 13 -72.59 -56.28 21.72
C TRP A 13 -71.35 -57.01 21.21
N ARG A 14 -70.45 -57.41 22.10
CA ARG A 14 -69.24 -58.20 21.76
C ARG A 14 -69.58 -59.67 21.89
N CYS A 15 -69.59 -60.39 20.77
CA CYS A 15 -69.62 -61.85 20.79
C CYS A 15 -68.32 -62.36 21.46
N PRO A 16 -68.39 -63.11 22.57
CA PRO A 16 -67.20 -63.55 23.32
C PRO A 16 -66.41 -64.67 22.60
N GLN A 17 -66.85 -65.12 21.42
CA GLN A 17 -66.31 -66.30 20.72
C GLN A 17 -65.85 -66.00 19.29
N CYS A 18 -65.97 -64.76 18.83
CA CYS A 18 -65.45 -64.34 17.53
C CYS A 18 -64.01 -63.86 17.69
N THR A 19 -63.05 -64.78 17.62
CA THR A 19 -61.63 -64.49 17.43
C THR A 19 -61.35 -64.03 16.00
N ILE A 20 -61.91 -62.89 15.61
CA ILE A 20 -61.45 -62.18 14.41
C ILE A 20 -60.23 -61.38 14.83
N ARG A 21 -59.06 -61.96 14.59
CA ARG A 21 -57.77 -61.27 14.67
C ARG A 21 -57.75 -60.17 13.60
N SER A 22 -58.28 -59.00 13.92
CA SER A 22 -58.18 -57.82 13.09
C SER A 22 -56.72 -57.37 13.04
N PHE A 23 -56.02 -57.70 11.96
CA PHE A 23 -54.73 -57.11 11.58
C PHE A 23 -54.96 -55.64 11.15
N ALA A 24 -55.35 -54.79 12.09
CA ALA A 24 -55.53 -53.36 11.89
C ALA A 24 -54.51 -52.60 12.77
N THR A 25 -53.23 -52.87 12.54
CA THR A 25 -52.12 -52.07 13.07
C THR A 25 -51.29 -51.52 11.92
N THR A 26 -51.94 -50.94 10.92
CA THR A 26 -51.31 -49.89 10.13
C THR A 26 -51.72 -48.58 10.81
N SER A 27 -50.77 -47.93 11.49
CA SER A 27 -50.99 -46.56 11.92
C SER A 27 -51.31 -45.76 10.66
N ARG A 28 -52.55 -45.25 10.54
CA ARG A 28 -52.84 -44.18 9.60
C ARG A 28 -51.83 -43.09 9.95
N GLN A 29 -50.96 -42.70 9.02
CA GLN A 29 -50.15 -41.50 9.15
C GLN A 29 -51.10 -40.40 9.59
N GLN A 30 -50.98 -39.96 10.85
CA GLN A 30 -51.93 -39.04 11.44
C GLN A 30 -51.91 -37.78 10.59
N ALA A 31 -53.04 -37.46 9.95
CA ALA A 31 -53.26 -36.14 9.41
C ALA A 31 -52.96 -35.14 10.53
N VAL A 32 -52.26 -34.05 10.18
CA VAL A 32 -51.91 -32.97 11.10
C VAL A 32 -53.18 -32.60 11.88
N GLY A 33 -53.15 -32.69 13.20
CA GLY A 33 -54.31 -32.43 14.05
C GLY A 33 -54.66 -30.93 14.06
N PRO A 34 -55.89 -30.57 14.46
CA PRO A 34 -56.33 -29.17 14.52
C PRO A 34 -55.51 -28.29 15.46
N GLU A 35 -54.82 -28.90 16.43
CA GLU A 35 -53.93 -28.21 17.38
C GLU A 35 -52.61 -27.73 16.75
N HIS A 36 -52.21 -28.29 15.61
CA HIS A 36 -50.94 -27.95 14.99
C HIS A 36 -51.11 -26.68 14.12
N PRO A 37 -50.19 -25.69 14.18
CA PRO A 37 -50.34 -24.41 13.48
C PRO A 37 -50.39 -24.53 11.95
N ARG A 38 -49.92 -25.65 11.40
CA ARG A 38 -50.04 -25.99 9.98
C ARG A 38 -51.26 -26.86 9.65
N TYR A 39 -52.28 -26.90 10.51
CA TYR A 39 -53.54 -27.58 10.21
C TYR A 39 -54.23 -26.97 8.99
N ILE A 40 -54.15 -25.64 8.88
CA ILE A 40 -54.55 -24.86 7.70
C ILE A 40 -53.34 -24.03 7.28
N GLU A 41 -52.82 -24.27 6.09
CA GLU A 41 -51.69 -23.50 5.55
C GLU A 41 -52.20 -22.17 4.99
N VAL A 42 -52.03 -21.09 5.75
CA VAL A 42 -52.29 -19.73 5.28
C VAL A 42 -50.97 -19.16 4.72
N PRO A 43 -50.88 -18.88 3.41
CA PRO A 43 -49.67 -18.32 2.84
C PRO A 43 -49.44 -16.89 3.35
N GLU A 44 -48.23 -16.62 3.81
CA GLU A 44 -47.83 -15.28 4.23
C GLU A 44 -47.48 -14.42 3.00
N PRO A 45 -47.90 -13.14 2.94
CA PRO A 45 -47.45 -12.23 1.92
C PRO A 45 -45.94 -11.95 2.05
N PRO A 46 -45.27 -11.53 0.96
CA PRO A 46 -43.83 -11.32 0.97
C PRO A 46 -43.42 -10.19 1.94
N GLN A 47 -42.26 -10.36 2.59
CA GLN A 47 -41.58 -9.33 3.40
C GLN A 47 -42.36 -8.77 4.62
N GLN A 48 -43.26 -9.53 5.24
CA GLN A 48 -43.99 -9.07 6.45
C GLN A 48 -43.08 -8.76 7.66
N HIS A 49 -42.01 -9.54 7.81
CA HIS A 49 -41.13 -9.48 8.96
C HIS A 49 -39.68 -9.67 8.50
N VAL A 50 -38.75 -8.99 9.18
CA VAL A 50 -37.31 -9.17 8.99
C VAL A 50 -36.77 -9.90 10.20
N PRO A 51 -36.80 -11.25 10.22
CA PRO A 51 -36.34 -11.99 11.38
C PRO A 51 -34.84 -11.79 11.58
N TYR A 52 -34.45 -11.42 12.80
CA TYR A 52 -33.04 -11.32 13.19
C TYR A 52 -32.42 -12.72 13.24
N LYS A 53 -31.36 -12.94 12.46
CA LYS A 53 -30.58 -14.18 12.48
C LYS A 53 -29.26 -13.92 13.20
N PRO A 54 -29.03 -14.47 14.41
CA PRO A 54 -27.78 -14.28 15.11
C PRO A 54 -26.61 -14.91 14.34
N PRO A 55 -25.39 -14.33 14.42
CA PRO A 55 -24.23 -14.88 13.73
C PRO A 55 -23.88 -16.27 14.31
N VAL A 56 -23.82 -17.27 13.43
CA VAL A 56 -23.40 -18.64 13.78
C VAL A 56 -21.87 -18.68 13.84
N LYS A 57 -21.31 -19.14 14.97
CA LYS A 57 -19.86 -19.25 15.16
C LYS A 57 -19.30 -20.53 14.53
N GLY A 58 -18.03 -20.49 14.12
CA GLY A 58 -17.31 -21.64 13.57
C GLY A 58 -17.37 -21.74 12.04
N VAL A 59 -16.52 -22.57 11.46
CA VAL A 59 -16.43 -22.80 10.01
C VAL A 59 -16.38 -24.30 9.76
N LEU A 60 -17.24 -24.80 8.85
CA LEU A 60 -17.17 -26.17 8.38
C LEU A 60 -16.07 -26.31 7.30
N PRO A 61 -15.32 -27.41 7.26
CA PRO A 61 -14.31 -27.62 6.24
C PRO A 61 -14.98 -27.67 4.86
N VAL A 62 -14.41 -26.93 3.91
CA VAL A 62 -14.92 -26.88 2.53
C VAL A 62 -14.62 -28.22 1.84
N PRO A 63 -15.63 -28.92 1.29
CA PRO A 63 -15.40 -30.15 0.54
C PRO A 63 -14.52 -29.91 -0.68
N ARG A 64 -13.58 -30.82 -0.94
CA ARG A 64 -12.70 -30.75 -2.12
C ARG A 64 -13.52 -30.88 -3.41
N ASP A 65 -13.13 -30.15 -4.45
CA ASP A 65 -13.64 -30.38 -5.80
C ASP A 65 -12.97 -31.63 -6.41
N VAL A 66 -13.76 -32.68 -6.63
CA VAL A 66 -13.29 -33.95 -7.20
C VAL A 66 -13.04 -33.88 -8.71
N PHE A 67 -13.64 -32.90 -9.39
CA PHE A 67 -13.61 -32.73 -10.85
C PHE A 67 -12.69 -31.59 -11.31
N ALA A 68 -12.07 -30.85 -10.39
CA ALA A 68 -11.09 -29.81 -10.72
C ALA A 68 -9.83 -30.41 -11.40
N GLY A 69 -9.32 -29.72 -12.42
CA GLY A 69 -7.96 -29.89 -12.94
C GLY A 69 -7.71 -31.11 -13.86
N THR A 70 -8.72 -31.87 -14.28
CA THR A 70 -8.52 -33.02 -15.19
C THR A 70 -9.14 -32.78 -16.57
N TYR A 71 -8.33 -32.95 -17.63
CA TYR A 71 -8.77 -32.84 -19.04
C TYR A 71 -9.76 -33.93 -19.47
N LYS A 72 -9.61 -35.16 -18.94
CA LYS A 72 -10.62 -36.22 -19.05
C LYS A 72 -11.52 -36.18 -17.82
N THR A 73 -12.83 -36.08 -18.01
CA THR A 73 -13.74 -35.96 -16.89
C THR A 73 -13.83 -37.31 -16.19
N LYS A 74 -13.51 -37.38 -14.90
CA LYS A 74 -13.62 -38.62 -14.10
C LYS A 74 -15.04 -39.21 -14.08
N SER A 75 -16.04 -38.45 -14.56
CA SER A 75 -17.43 -38.85 -14.68
C SER A 75 -17.79 -39.52 -16.00
N ASP A 76 -16.89 -39.60 -16.96
CA ASP A 76 -17.18 -40.21 -18.25
C ASP A 76 -17.45 -41.71 -18.06
N GLU A 77 -18.50 -42.22 -18.72
CA GLU A 77 -18.95 -43.61 -18.53
C GLU A 77 -17.85 -44.62 -18.84
N GLU A 78 -16.99 -44.33 -19.81
CA GLU A 78 -15.83 -45.15 -20.16
C GLU A 78 -14.83 -45.27 -19.01
N VAL A 79 -14.55 -44.16 -18.33
CA VAL A 79 -13.61 -44.10 -17.19
C VAL A 79 -14.22 -44.82 -15.98
N ILE A 80 -15.53 -44.67 -15.77
CA ILE A 80 -16.27 -45.38 -14.74
C ILE A 80 -16.29 -46.89 -15.03
N ALA A 81 -16.54 -47.30 -16.27
CA ALA A 81 -16.53 -48.70 -16.69
C ALA A 81 -15.13 -49.31 -16.56
N ALA A 82 -14.09 -48.56 -16.92
CA ALA A 82 -12.70 -48.98 -16.79
C ALA A 82 -12.26 -49.14 -15.32
N SER A 83 -12.73 -48.27 -14.42
CA SER A 83 -12.43 -48.36 -12.98
C SER A 83 -13.26 -49.41 -12.25
N THR A 84 -14.44 -49.76 -12.77
CA THR A 84 -15.37 -50.72 -12.17
C THR A 84 -15.58 -51.99 -12.99
N LYS A 85 -14.50 -52.50 -13.61
CA LYS A 85 -14.55 -53.73 -14.42
C LYS A 85 -15.13 -54.91 -13.63
N LYS A 86 -16.05 -55.64 -14.25
CA LYS A 86 -16.56 -56.92 -13.72
C LYS A 86 -15.51 -58.02 -13.96
N SER A 87 -15.50 -59.03 -13.11
CA SER A 87 -14.63 -60.20 -13.32
C SER A 87 -15.06 -60.90 -14.61
N LEU A 88 -14.10 -61.21 -15.49
CA LEU A 88 -14.37 -61.93 -16.75
C LEU A 88 -14.91 -63.34 -16.50
N LYS A 89 -14.49 -63.98 -15.40
CA LYS A 89 -14.98 -65.30 -14.98
C LYS A 89 -15.84 -65.15 -13.73
N GLN A 90 -17.05 -65.71 -13.76
CA GLN A 90 -17.87 -65.85 -12.57
C GLN A 90 -17.25 -66.91 -11.67
N LYS A 91 -16.80 -66.50 -10.49
CA LYS A 91 -16.28 -67.40 -9.46
C LYS A 91 -17.41 -67.75 -8.51
N VAL A 92 -17.63 -69.03 -8.29
CA VAL A 92 -18.53 -69.53 -7.24
C VAL A 92 -17.70 -69.64 -5.96
N TYR A 93 -18.12 -68.93 -4.92
CA TYR A 93 -17.44 -68.93 -3.63
C TYR A 93 -18.23 -69.79 -2.64
N ALA A 94 -17.54 -70.50 -1.76
CA ALA A 94 -18.20 -71.24 -0.68
C ALA A 94 -18.94 -70.26 0.25
N LYS A 95 -20.16 -70.63 0.67
CA LYS A 95 -21.02 -69.79 1.52
C LYS A 95 -20.34 -69.54 2.87
N GLY A 96 -20.24 -68.28 3.28
CA GLY A 96 -19.57 -67.85 4.50
C GLY A 96 -18.04 -67.74 4.38
N SER A 97 -17.48 -67.97 3.19
CA SER A 97 -16.04 -67.82 2.98
C SER A 97 -15.61 -66.36 2.98
N ARG A 98 -14.35 -66.11 3.36
CA ARG A 98 -13.73 -64.79 3.25
C ARG A 98 -13.75 -64.24 1.82
N GLU A 99 -13.74 -65.13 0.83
CA GLU A 99 -13.75 -64.77 -0.59
C GLU A 99 -15.12 -64.24 -1.03
N GLU A 100 -16.21 -64.86 -0.57
CA GLU A 100 -17.58 -64.35 -0.80
C GLU A 100 -17.74 -62.93 -0.24
N TRP A 101 -17.27 -62.70 0.99
CA TRP A 101 -17.31 -61.36 1.59
C TRP A 101 -16.50 -60.34 0.78
N LYS A 102 -15.28 -60.71 0.32
CA LYS A 102 -14.47 -59.83 -0.55
C LYS A 102 -15.18 -59.52 -1.86
N ALA A 103 -15.82 -60.51 -2.47
CA ALA A 103 -16.60 -60.32 -3.70
C ALA A 103 -17.77 -59.36 -3.47
N LYS A 104 -18.57 -59.57 -2.41
CA LYS A 104 -19.67 -58.69 -2.02
C LYS A 104 -19.19 -57.26 -1.78
N MET A 105 -18.12 -57.08 -0.99
CA MET A 105 -17.54 -55.76 -0.73
C MET A 105 -17.00 -55.10 -2.00
N SER A 106 -16.46 -55.88 -2.94
CA SER A 106 -16.00 -55.34 -4.22
C SER A 106 -17.17 -54.83 -5.07
N GLU A 107 -18.32 -55.51 -5.07
CA GLU A 107 -19.48 -55.07 -5.83
C GLU A 107 -20.11 -53.82 -5.21
N VAL A 108 -20.23 -53.78 -3.87
CA VAL A 108 -20.70 -52.57 -3.15
C VAL A 108 -19.80 -51.37 -3.45
N ARG A 109 -18.47 -51.51 -3.42
CA ARG A 109 -17.55 -50.41 -3.77
C ARG A 109 -17.70 -49.94 -5.20
N LYS A 110 -17.88 -50.86 -6.15
CA LYS A 110 -18.11 -50.53 -7.56
C LYS A 110 -19.43 -49.79 -7.73
N GLN A 111 -20.50 -50.28 -7.12
CA GLN A 111 -21.81 -49.63 -7.14
C GLN A 111 -21.73 -48.21 -6.56
N ASN A 112 -21.17 -48.06 -5.36
CA ASN A 112 -21.01 -46.76 -4.71
C ASN A 112 -20.14 -45.79 -5.52
N LEU A 113 -19.11 -46.28 -6.23
CA LEU A 113 -18.29 -45.44 -7.09
C LEU A 113 -19.08 -44.95 -8.31
N ARG A 114 -19.84 -45.84 -8.97
CA ARG A 114 -20.68 -45.47 -10.13
C ARG A 114 -21.74 -44.44 -9.73
N GLU A 115 -22.51 -44.73 -8.69
CA GLU A 115 -23.58 -43.87 -8.20
C GLU A 115 -23.03 -42.55 -7.61
N GLY A 116 -21.93 -42.63 -6.87
CA GLY A 116 -21.30 -41.46 -6.26
C GLY A 116 -20.76 -40.47 -7.30
N VAL A 117 -20.04 -40.96 -8.32
CA VAL A 117 -19.48 -40.07 -9.35
C VAL A 117 -20.58 -39.47 -10.24
N THR A 118 -21.57 -40.27 -10.63
CA THR A 118 -22.70 -39.80 -11.46
C THR A 118 -23.56 -38.75 -10.74
N SER A 119 -23.90 -39.00 -9.46
CA SER A 119 -24.67 -38.05 -8.64
C SER A 119 -23.90 -36.76 -8.31
N LEU A 120 -22.60 -36.85 -8.02
CA LEU A 120 -21.78 -35.65 -7.80
C LEU A 120 -21.66 -34.81 -9.07
N ARG A 121 -21.55 -35.44 -10.24
CA ARG A 121 -21.49 -34.73 -11.51
C ARG A 121 -22.81 -34.05 -11.84
N SER A 122 -23.95 -34.72 -11.66
CA SER A 122 -25.26 -34.12 -11.90
C SER A 122 -25.50 -32.92 -10.98
N ARG A 123 -25.11 -33.01 -9.71
CA ARG A 123 -25.15 -31.90 -8.75
C ARG A 123 -24.25 -30.73 -9.15
N GLN A 124 -23.03 -31.00 -9.63
CA GLN A 124 -22.13 -29.95 -10.08
C GLN A 124 -22.69 -29.22 -11.31
N LEU A 125 -23.27 -29.95 -12.27
CA LEU A 125 -23.87 -29.36 -13.47
C LEU A 125 -25.11 -28.54 -13.13
N SER A 126 -25.99 -29.01 -12.24
CA SER A 126 -27.18 -28.25 -11.84
C SER A 126 -26.83 -26.96 -11.09
N GLU A 127 -25.88 -27.01 -10.15
CA GLU A 127 -25.43 -25.81 -9.42
C GLU A 127 -24.70 -24.84 -10.34
N SER A 128 -23.79 -25.32 -11.21
CA SER A 128 -23.06 -24.44 -12.14
C SER A 128 -24.00 -23.77 -13.13
N ARG A 129 -25.01 -24.49 -13.63
CA ARG A 129 -26.07 -23.92 -14.46
C ARG A 129 -26.85 -22.85 -13.71
N ARG A 130 -27.33 -23.13 -12.50
CA ARG A 130 -28.10 -22.17 -11.69
C ARG A 130 -27.31 -20.90 -11.39
N LEU A 131 -26.04 -21.05 -11.02
CA LEU A 131 -25.14 -19.91 -10.75
C LEU A 131 -24.88 -19.09 -12.01
N ARG A 132 -24.64 -19.74 -13.14
CA ARG A 132 -24.44 -19.07 -14.43
C ARG A 132 -25.69 -18.31 -14.87
N GLU A 133 -26.86 -18.92 -14.81
CA GLU A 133 -28.14 -18.28 -15.15
C GLU A 133 -28.39 -17.03 -14.29
N LYS A 134 -28.18 -17.14 -12.96
CA LYS A 134 -28.28 -15.99 -12.04
C LYS A 134 -27.26 -14.90 -12.36
N SER A 135 -26.01 -15.28 -12.65
CA SER A 135 -24.96 -14.33 -12.99
C SER A 135 -25.27 -13.58 -14.28
N LEU A 136 -25.73 -14.28 -15.31
CA LEU A 136 -26.11 -13.69 -16.59
C LEU A 136 -27.31 -12.74 -16.43
N ALA A 137 -28.33 -13.14 -15.67
CA ALA A 137 -29.47 -12.27 -15.38
C ALA A 137 -29.05 -10.99 -14.66
N ASN A 138 -28.15 -11.09 -13.68
CA ASN A 138 -27.62 -9.93 -12.96
C ASN A 138 -26.76 -9.02 -13.86
N GLN A 139 -25.94 -9.61 -14.74
CA GLN A 139 -25.13 -8.86 -15.72
C GLN A 139 -26.04 -8.10 -16.69
N ALA A 140 -27.02 -8.78 -17.28
CA ALA A 140 -27.98 -8.16 -18.18
C ALA A 140 -28.77 -7.03 -17.51
N ALA A 141 -29.23 -7.23 -16.27
CA ALA A 141 -29.93 -6.18 -15.52
C ALA A 141 -29.02 -4.98 -15.23
N ARG A 142 -27.75 -5.22 -14.91
CA ARG A 142 -26.76 -4.16 -14.68
C ARG A 142 -26.43 -3.39 -15.95
N GLU A 143 -26.18 -4.08 -17.06
CA GLU A 143 -25.90 -3.48 -18.36
C GLU A 143 -27.10 -2.63 -18.82
N ALA A 144 -28.32 -3.17 -18.68
CA ALA A 144 -29.53 -2.44 -18.98
C ALA A 144 -29.73 -1.20 -18.10
N ALA A 145 -29.33 -1.24 -16.83
CA ALA A 145 -29.39 -0.09 -15.92
C ALA A 145 -28.30 0.95 -16.24
N LEU A 146 -27.10 0.51 -16.62
CA LEU A 146 -25.97 1.39 -16.93
C LEU A 146 -26.17 2.14 -18.25
N HIS A 147 -26.77 1.47 -19.25
CA HIS A 147 -27.11 2.09 -20.53
C HIS A 147 -28.51 2.71 -20.56
N ARG A 148 -29.22 2.74 -19.43
CA ARG A 148 -30.53 3.39 -19.35
C ARG A 148 -30.33 4.90 -19.50
N PRO A 149 -31.03 5.57 -20.41
CA PRO A 149 -31.00 7.03 -20.49
C PRO A 149 -31.58 7.63 -19.21
N GLU A 150 -31.19 8.87 -18.93
CA GLU A 150 -31.78 9.65 -17.84
C GLU A 150 -33.30 9.77 -18.03
N ARG A 151 -34.01 9.92 -16.91
CA ARG A 151 -35.46 10.08 -16.93
C ARG A 151 -35.81 11.44 -17.55
N GLU A 152 -36.92 11.50 -18.29
CA GLU A 152 -37.28 12.70 -19.06
C GLU A 152 -37.57 13.93 -18.20
N ASP A 153 -38.12 13.75 -17.00
CA ASP A 153 -38.34 14.80 -16.02
C ASP A 153 -37.00 15.40 -15.57
N GLU A 154 -36.03 14.57 -15.19
CA GLU A 154 -34.68 15.02 -14.85
C GLU A 154 -34.03 15.76 -16.03
N ARG A 155 -34.11 15.20 -17.24
CA ARG A 155 -33.54 15.84 -18.44
C ARG A 155 -34.11 17.23 -18.74
N LEU A 156 -35.41 17.44 -18.49
CA LEU A 156 -36.10 18.70 -18.79
C LEU A 156 -36.04 19.72 -17.64
N THR A 157 -35.85 19.25 -16.40
CA THR A 157 -35.78 20.10 -15.20
C THR A 157 -34.36 20.37 -14.74
N ALA A 158 -33.38 19.57 -15.19
CA ALA A 158 -31.97 19.80 -14.92
C ALA A 158 -31.51 21.16 -15.48
N PRO A 159 -30.76 21.95 -14.71
CA PRO A 159 -30.24 23.22 -15.19
C PRO A 159 -29.20 23.00 -16.29
N SER A 160 -29.22 23.82 -17.33
CA SER A 160 -28.23 23.78 -18.40
C SER A 160 -26.87 24.27 -17.90
N THR A 161 -25.81 23.48 -18.09
CA THR A 161 -24.44 23.93 -17.94
C THR A 161 -23.89 24.37 -19.30
N ASN A 162 -23.30 25.56 -19.38
CA ASN A 162 -22.69 26.07 -20.62
C ASN A 162 -21.31 25.44 -20.91
N PHE A 163 -20.94 24.40 -20.17
CA PHE A 163 -19.64 23.77 -20.28
C PHE A 163 -19.71 22.61 -21.26
N ASP A 164 -18.86 22.66 -22.29
CA ASP A 164 -18.55 21.49 -23.08
C ASP A 164 -17.71 20.54 -22.21
N LEU A 165 -18.38 19.56 -21.60
CA LEU A 165 -17.73 18.56 -20.75
C LEU A 165 -16.74 17.71 -21.55
N GLU A 166 -16.97 17.50 -22.86
CA GLU A 166 -16.02 16.79 -23.72
C GLU A 166 -14.76 17.62 -23.97
N ALA A 167 -14.87 18.94 -24.09
CA ALA A 167 -13.71 19.82 -24.16
C ALA A 167 -12.93 19.90 -22.84
N LEU A 168 -13.62 19.82 -21.70
CA LEU A 168 -12.99 19.87 -20.37
C LEU A 168 -12.32 18.56 -19.97
N PHE A 169 -12.97 17.42 -20.24
CA PHE A 169 -12.46 16.09 -19.92
C PHE A 169 -11.72 15.42 -21.07
N GLY A 170 -11.78 16.01 -22.26
CA GLY A 170 -11.03 15.60 -23.43
C GLY A 170 -9.52 15.74 -23.24
N LYS A 171 -8.77 15.16 -24.18
CA LYS A 171 -7.30 15.24 -24.21
C LYS A 171 -6.85 16.70 -24.17
N GLN A 172 -5.72 16.96 -23.51
CA GLN A 172 -5.11 18.29 -23.41
C GLN A 172 -5.10 18.98 -24.78
N VAL A 173 -5.71 20.16 -24.85
CA VAL A 173 -5.70 21.00 -26.05
C VAL A 173 -4.23 21.24 -26.44
N PRO A 174 -3.79 20.88 -27.66
CA PRO A 174 -2.40 21.06 -28.05
C PRO A 174 -2.07 22.56 -28.08
N ASP A 175 -1.07 22.96 -27.30
CA ASP A 175 -0.53 24.32 -27.28
C ASP A 175 0.15 24.62 -28.63
N PRO A 176 -0.35 25.58 -29.43
CA PRO A 176 0.19 25.88 -30.75
C PRO A 176 1.61 26.45 -30.70
N THR A 177 2.04 26.99 -29.55
CA THR A 177 3.35 27.64 -29.37
C THR A 177 4.37 26.79 -28.61
N ARG A 178 4.04 25.50 -28.39
CA ARG A 178 4.81 24.60 -27.53
C ARG A 178 6.29 24.51 -27.93
N GLU A 179 6.59 24.36 -29.21
CA GLU A 179 7.97 24.16 -29.69
C GLU A 179 8.83 25.40 -29.45
N GLN A 180 8.28 26.59 -29.73
CA GLN A 180 8.95 27.87 -29.49
C GLN A 180 9.23 28.06 -27.99
N ARG A 181 8.26 27.73 -27.14
CA ARG A 181 8.42 27.81 -25.67
C ARG A 181 9.50 26.84 -25.16
N ILE A 182 9.58 25.64 -25.72
CA ILE A 182 10.63 24.66 -25.37
C ILE A 182 12.00 25.18 -25.81
N ALA A 183 12.13 25.74 -27.01
CA ALA A 183 13.38 26.32 -27.50
C ALA A 183 13.88 27.45 -26.59
N MET A 184 13.01 28.42 -26.26
CA MET A 184 13.33 29.51 -25.34
C MET A 184 13.72 29.02 -23.94
N LYS A 185 13.08 27.94 -23.45
CA LYS A 185 13.42 27.37 -22.14
C LYS A 185 14.77 26.65 -22.17
N ARG A 186 15.12 25.96 -23.25
CA ARG A 186 16.44 25.33 -23.41
C ARG A 186 17.56 26.37 -23.41
N GLU A 187 17.38 27.47 -24.13
CA GLU A 187 18.36 28.57 -24.16
C GLU A 187 18.57 29.18 -22.77
N ASN A 188 17.49 29.42 -22.02
CA ASN A 188 17.59 29.94 -20.65
C ASN A 188 18.30 28.97 -19.70
N VAL A 189 18.04 27.66 -19.82
CA VAL A 189 18.75 26.64 -19.03
C VAL A 189 20.24 26.65 -19.37
N ALA A 190 20.60 26.69 -20.66
CA ALA A 190 21.98 26.74 -21.10
C ALA A 190 22.73 27.97 -20.51
N ARG A 191 22.13 29.17 -20.55
CA ARG A 191 22.73 30.36 -19.94
C ARG A 191 22.94 30.21 -18.43
N HIS A 192 22.00 29.59 -17.71
CA HIS A 192 22.16 29.35 -16.28
C HIS A 192 23.25 28.31 -15.98
N GLU A 193 23.40 27.29 -16.82
CA GLU A 193 24.47 26.30 -16.68
C GLU A 193 25.84 26.91 -16.95
N GLU A 194 25.96 27.80 -17.94
CA GLU A 194 27.17 28.57 -18.22
C GLU A 194 27.55 29.49 -17.05
N ALA A 195 26.59 30.20 -16.47
CA ALA A 195 26.83 31.03 -15.28
C ALA A 195 27.35 30.21 -14.10
N LYS A 196 26.71 29.06 -13.80
CA LYS A 196 27.18 28.13 -12.76
C LYS A 196 28.56 27.55 -13.05
N ARG A 197 28.91 27.37 -14.32
CA ARG A 197 30.26 26.93 -14.72
C ARG A 197 31.28 28.03 -14.46
N ALA A 198 30.97 29.28 -14.79
CA ALA A 198 31.84 30.43 -14.52
C ALA A 198 32.09 30.60 -13.02
N GLU A 199 31.06 30.53 -12.18
CA GLU A 199 31.19 30.58 -10.71
C GLU A 199 32.10 29.47 -10.17
N ARG A 200 31.96 28.23 -10.68
CA ARG A 200 32.84 27.12 -10.28
C ARG A 200 34.30 27.37 -10.66
N LEU A 201 34.55 27.94 -11.83
CA LEU A 201 35.92 28.26 -12.26
C LEU A 201 36.55 29.35 -11.38
N ASP A 202 35.78 30.38 -11.02
CA ASP A 202 36.25 31.44 -10.10
C ASP A 202 36.54 30.90 -8.69
N ALA A 203 35.69 29.99 -8.18
CA ALA A 203 35.94 29.31 -6.91
C ALA A 203 37.23 28.47 -6.93
N ILE A 204 37.48 27.74 -8.03
CA ILE A 204 38.72 26.97 -8.21
C ILE A 204 39.93 27.92 -8.29
N HIS A 205 39.82 29.04 -8.99
CA HIS A 205 40.88 30.03 -9.07
C HIS A 205 41.19 30.66 -7.70
N THR A 206 40.16 30.96 -6.91
CA THR A 206 40.32 31.43 -5.52
C THR A 206 41.03 30.38 -4.67
N LEU A 207 40.65 29.11 -4.78
CA LEU A 207 41.34 28.01 -4.10
C LEU A 207 42.81 27.92 -4.52
N TYR A 208 43.11 28.06 -5.81
CA TYR A 208 44.47 28.03 -6.34
C TYR A 208 45.34 29.16 -5.76
N MET A 209 44.81 30.37 -5.66
CA MET A 209 45.55 31.49 -5.06
C MET A 209 45.78 31.30 -3.57
N ASN A 210 44.81 30.74 -2.85
CA ASN A 210 44.93 30.43 -1.42
C ASN A 210 45.80 29.20 -1.14
N ALA A 211 45.99 28.30 -2.12
CA ALA A 211 46.79 27.08 -1.96
C ALA A 211 48.27 27.36 -1.68
N ARG A 212 48.73 28.60 -1.84
CA ARG A 212 50.07 29.07 -1.45
C ARG A 212 50.28 29.05 0.06
N ASP A 213 49.21 29.24 0.84
CA ASP A 213 49.22 29.25 2.29
C ASP A 213 48.97 27.84 2.87
N PHE A 214 48.72 26.84 2.02
CA PHE A 214 48.48 25.48 2.46
C PHE A 214 49.78 24.76 2.75
N ILE A 215 49.85 24.10 3.91
CA ILE A 215 50.95 23.25 4.32
C ILE A 215 50.73 21.86 3.72
N VAL A 216 51.53 21.49 2.73
CA VAL A 216 51.40 20.20 2.03
C VAL A 216 52.58 19.28 2.31
N THR A 217 53.80 19.84 2.44
CA THR A 217 55.01 19.05 2.70
C THR A 217 55.42 19.11 4.18
N PRO A 218 56.10 18.08 4.71
CA PRO A 218 56.59 18.10 6.10
C PRO A 218 57.56 19.28 6.35
N GLN A 219 58.35 19.68 5.36
CA GLN A 219 59.25 20.84 5.47
C GLN A 219 58.49 22.16 5.61
N GLN A 220 57.36 22.31 4.90
CA GLN A 220 56.48 23.48 5.06
C GLN A 220 55.83 23.49 6.44
N LEU A 221 55.53 22.31 7.00
CA LEU A 221 54.97 22.18 8.34
C LEU A 221 55.99 22.63 9.39
N ASP A 222 57.22 22.13 9.33
CA ASP A 222 58.28 22.53 10.27
C ASP A 222 58.51 24.04 10.22
N LYS A 223 58.59 24.61 9.02
CA LYS A 223 58.72 26.07 8.83
C LYS A 223 57.53 26.84 9.43
N ALA A 224 56.31 26.38 9.21
CA ALA A 224 55.12 27.03 9.75
C ALA A 224 55.02 26.90 11.27
N VAL A 225 55.52 25.78 11.85
CA VAL A 225 55.60 25.59 13.31
C VAL A 225 56.63 26.54 13.90
N ASP A 226 57.81 26.66 13.28
CA ASP A 226 58.84 27.61 13.72
C ASP A 226 58.34 29.06 13.61
N GLU A 227 57.61 29.42 12.55
CA GLU A 227 57.02 30.76 12.38
C GLU A 227 55.89 31.05 13.38
N ALA A 228 55.05 30.06 13.70
CA ALA A 228 53.89 30.26 14.58
C ALA A 228 54.23 30.17 16.07
N PHE A 229 55.16 29.30 16.46
CA PHE A 229 55.52 29.03 17.85
C PHE A 229 56.87 29.62 18.25
N GLY A 230 57.78 29.86 17.29
CA GLY A 230 59.16 30.25 17.57
C GLY A 230 60.03 29.06 17.99
N THR A 231 61.30 29.32 18.28
CA THR A 231 62.22 28.31 18.83
C THR A 231 62.15 28.31 20.36
N GLU A 232 62.63 27.24 21.03
CA GLU A 232 62.65 27.19 22.51
C GLU A 232 63.40 28.38 23.14
N GLN A 233 64.32 28.99 22.40
CA GLN A 233 65.11 30.14 22.81
C GLN A 233 64.43 31.49 22.53
N GLU A 234 63.55 31.55 21.52
CA GLU A 234 62.79 32.74 21.12
C GLU A 234 61.33 32.37 20.80
N PRO A 235 60.47 32.22 21.83
CA PRO A 235 59.06 31.93 21.62
C PRO A 235 58.33 33.15 21.08
N VAL A 236 57.42 32.94 20.13
CA VAL A 236 56.52 34.00 19.64
C VAL A 236 55.57 34.38 20.77
N THR A 237 55.56 35.65 21.16
CA THR A 237 54.68 36.19 22.21
C THR A 237 53.50 36.93 21.60
N PHE A 238 52.32 36.81 22.23
CA PHE A 238 51.07 37.38 21.73
C PHE A 238 50.83 38.78 22.34
N GLY A 239 50.60 39.79 21.49
CA GLY A 239 50.06 41.10 21.89
C GLY A 239 50.99 42.09 22.61
N VAL A 240 52.25 41.74 22.88
CA VAL A 240 53.20 42.64 23.58
C VAL A 240 54.35 43.02 22.65
N SER A 241 54.68 44.32 22.57
CA SER A 241 55.85 44.82 21.85
C SER A 241 57.11 44.09 22.34
N GLN A 242 58.01 43.71 21.41
CA GLN A 242 59.27 42.95 21.59
C GLN A 242 60.20 43.40 22.75
N TYR A 243 59.88 44.50 23.44
CA TYR A 243 60.62 45.07 24.55
C TYR A 243 60.28 44.51 25.94
N TYR A 244 59.21 43.73 26.12
CA TYR A 244 58.79 43.20 27.43
C TYR A 244 58.49 41.68 27.40
N ASN A 245 59.51 40.85 27.17
CA ASN A 245 59.37 39.41 26.89
C ASN A 245 59.09 38.49 28.11
N ASN A 246 58.94 39.03 29.32
CA ASN A 246 58.85 38.21 30.56
C ASN A 246 57.49 38.27 31.26
N ASP A 247 56.42 38.70 30.59
CA ASP A 247 55.09 38.72 31.19
C ASP A 247 54.35 37.38 30.97
N ALA A 248 53.89 36.75 32.05
CA ALA A 248 53.17 35.48 31.98
C ALA A 248 51.85 35.61 31.20
N ALA A 249 51.31 36.83 31.10
CA ALA A 249 50.14 37.16 30.30
C ALA A 249 50.38 36.99 28.79
N ALA A 250 51.59 37.30 28.26
CA ALA A 250 51.91 37.28 26.84
C ALA A 250 52.04 35.86 26.23
N ARG A 251 51.98 34.82 27.07
CA ARG A 251 52.04 33.41 26.67
C ARG A 251 50.72 32.87 26.12
N SER A 252 49.65 33.68 26.16
CA SER A 252 48.32 33.27 25.72
C SER A 252 47.79 34.19 24.63
N ILE A 253 47.07 33.63 23.65
CA ILE A 253 46.41 34.40 22.57
C ILE A 253 45.48 35.50 23.09
N TRP A 254 44.98 35.36 24.33
CA TRP A 254 44.15 36.38 24.98
C TRP A 254 44.90 37.67 25.31
N ALA A 255 46.23 37.67 25.27
CA ALA A 255 47.05 38.89 25.36
C ALA A 255 47.01 39.73 24.08
N GLU A 256 46.78 39.12 22.92
CA GLU A 256 46.54 39.82 21.66
C GLU A 256 45.16 40.48 21.61
N GLY A 257 44.26 40.04 22.51
CA GLY A 257 42.96 40.63 22.73
C GLY A 257 41.88 39.58 22.95
N ARG A 258 40.71 40.02 23.42
CA ARG A 258 39.53 39.16 23.46
C ARG A 258 39.03 38.88 22.03
N PRO A 259 38.50 37.68 21.74
CA PRO A 259 37.88 37.39 20.47
C PRO A 259 36.66 38.30 20.25
N GLU A 260 36.37 38.56 18.98
CA GLU A 260 35.28 39.45 18.57
C GLU A 260 33.92 38.93 19.06
N LYS A 261 33.18 39.77 19.79
CA LYS A 261 31.80 39.46 20.21
C LYS A 261 30.81 39.94 19.15
N VAL A 262 29.57 39.43 19.18
CA VAL A 262 28.47 39.92 18.32
C VAL A 262 28.26 41.43 18.43
N GLN A 263 28.43 41.99 19.64
CA GLN A 263 28.37 43.43 19.87
C GLN A 263 29.50 44.19 19.15
N ASP A 264 30.69 43.62 19.10
CA ASP A 264 31.85 44.22 18.43
C ASP A 264 31.67 44.17 16.89
N MET A 265 31.15 43.06 16.34
CA MET A 265 30.75 42.96 14.93
C MET A 265 29.67 44.00 14.55
N LEU A 266 28.68 44.20 15.42
CA LEU A 266 27.61 45.19 15.22
C LEU A 266 28.15 46.62 15.29
N ASN A 267 29.05 46.91 16.22
CA ASN A 267 29.71 48.21 16.33
C ASN A 267 30.54 48.52 15.07
N ARG A 268 31.27 47.53 14.55
CA ARG A 268 32.03 47.62 13.28
C ARG A 268 31.10 47.89 12.09
N ALA A 269 29.96 47.22 12.02
CA ALA A 269 28.95 47.45 10.98
C ALA A 269 28.34 48.86 11.05
N ASN A 270 28.17 49.40 12.27
CA ASN A 270 27.65 50.74 12.52
C ASN A 270 28.72 51.86 12.42
N GLY A 271 29.95 51.53 12.00
CA GLY A 271 31.05 52.51 11.86
C GLY A 271 31.60 53.05 13.18
N LEU A 272 31.25 52.42 14.31
CA LEU A 272 31.79 52.74 15.63
C LEU A 272 33.11 51.97 15.81
N LYS A 273 34.12 52.63 16.41
CA LYS A 273 35.45 52.01 16.62
C LYS A 273 35.32 50.83 17.60
N PRO A 274 35.66 49.59 17.22
CA PRO A 274 35.72 48.47 18.16
C PRO A 274 36.84 48.70 19.18
N ARG A 275 36.65 48.24 20.43
CA ARG A 275 37.63 48.34 21.52
C ARG A 275 38.49 47.08 21.63
N THR A 276 38.83 46.45 20.51
CA THR A 276 39.65 45.24 20.42
C THR A 276 41.09 45.60 20.04
N ALA A 277 42.07 44.86 20.57
CA ALA A 277 43.50 45.13 20.34
C ALA A 277 43.94 44.79 18.90
N MET A 278 43.36 43.76 18.29
CA MET A 278 43.68 43.29 16.93
C MET A 278 43.29 44.27 15.80
N ASP A 279 42.31 45.16 16.03
CA ASP A 279 41.84 46.13 15.04
C ASP A 279 42.24 47.58 15.40
N SER A 280 43.11 47.76 16.39
CA SER A 280 43.51 49.09 16.86
C SER A 280 44.37 49.89 15.86
N SER A 281 44.90 49.23 14.82
CA SER A 281 45.68 49.85 13.74
C SER A 281 44.99 49.86 12.35
N SER A 282 43.95 49.07 12.11
CA SER A 282 43.28 48.99 10.80
C SER A 282 42.07 49.94 10.75
N GLY A 283 42.18 50.99 9.93
CA GLY A 283 41.14 52.01 9.83
C GLY A 283 39.96 51.57 8.95
N LEU A 284 38.84 52.31 9.00
CA LEU A 284 37.74 52.20 8.04
C LEU A 284 38.24 52.26 6.57
N GLY A 285 39.38 52.93 6.34
CA GLY A 285 40.07 52.98 5.06
C GLY A 285 40.56 51.62 4.55
N ASP A 286 41.10 50.75 5.40
CA ASP A 286 41.63 49.45 4.98
C ASP A 286 40.50 48.45 4.69
N VAL A 287 39.44 48.49 5.50
CA VAL A 287 38.18 47.75 5.21
C VAL A 287 37.59 48.20 3.87
N ASN A 288 37.64 49.49 3.55
CA ASN A 288 37.17 50.00 2.27
C ASN A 288 38.08 49.59 1.10
N LYS A 289 39.41 49.58 1.28
CA LYS A 289 40.35 49.04 0.27
C LYS A 289 40.05 47.56 -0.02
N ASP A 290 39.81 46.75 1.01
CA ASP A 290 39.46 45.34 0.86
C ASP A 290 38.10 45.12 0.18
N ARG A 291 37.12 45.99 0.44
CA ARG A 291 35.82 45.96 -0.24
C ARG A 291 35.96 46.34 -1.71
N ILE A 292 36.67 47.43 -2.01
CA ILE A 292 36.91 47.88 -3.39
C ILE A 292 37.68 46.80 -4.16
N ARG A 293 38.66 46.17 -3.52
CA ARG A 293 39.39 45.04 -4.08
C ARG A 293 38.48 43.85 -4.34
N ARG A 294 37.66 43.43 -3.38
CA ARG A 294 36.69 42.33 -3.58
C ARG A 294 35.70 42.63 -4.70
N ILE A 295 35.23 43.87 -4.79
CA ILE A 295 34.36 44.32 -5.87
C ILE A 295 35.10 44.21 -7.21
N ALA A 296 36.33 44.74 -7.30
CA ALA A 296 37.15 44.64 -8.49
C ALA A 296 37.41 43.18 -8.90
N GLU A 297 37.75 42.30 -7.95
CA GLU A 297 37.96 40.86 -8.17
C GLU A 297 36.70 40.16 -8.71
N MET A 298 35.52 40.51 -8.18
CA MET A 298 34.24 39.98 -8.68
C MET A 298 33.92 40.45 -10.10
N PHE A 299 34.26 41.70 -10.44
CA PHE A 299 34.01 42.24 -11.78
C PHE A 299 35.03 41.77 -12.82
N THR A 300 36.29 41.54 -12.43
CA THR A 300 37.35 41.08 -13.33
C THR A 300 37.45 39.56 -13.42
N GLY A 301 36.76 38.82 -12.55
CA GLY A 301 36.71 37.35 -12.57
C GLY A 301 38.01 36.68 -12.12
N GLY A 302 38.78 37.34 -11.25
CA GLY A 302 40.06 36.83 -10.78
C GLY A 302 40.53 37.49 -9.49
N LYS A 303 41.23 36.71 -8.66
CA LYS A 303 41.86 37.18 -7.42
C LYS A 303 43.09 38.02 -7.72
N MET A 304 43.13 39.25 -7.22
CA MET A 304 44.30 40.12 -7.33
C MET A 304 45.30 39.78 -6.20
N GLU A 305 46.60 39.93 -6.44
CA GLU A 305 47.62 39.75 -5.38
C GLU A 305 47.65 40.97 -4.44
N SER A 306 47.86 40.75 -3.14
CA SER A 306 48.03 41.84 -2.17
C SER A 306 49.41 42.46 -2.34
N ALA A 307 49.47 43.77 -2.59
CA ALA A 307 50.72 44.52 -2.75
C ALA A 307 51.64 44.46 -1.51
N GLU A 308 51.09 44.15 -0.34
CA GLU A 308 51.83 44.02 0.93
C GLU A 308 52.71 42.77 1.04
N ARG A 309 52.56 41.79 0.13
CA ARG A 309 53.27 40.49 0.19
C ARG A 309 54.33 40.28 -0.90
N ARG A 310 54.84 41.36 -1.51
CA ARG A 310 55.93 41.35 -2.52
C ARG A 310 57.33 41.65 -1.97
N GLN A 311 57.49 41.64 -0.64
CA GLN A 311 58.78 41.81 0.03
C GLN A 311 59.21 40.51 0.70
#